data_AF-A0A2D7AVC4-F1
#
_entry.id   AF-A0A2D7AVC4-F1
#
_cell.length_a   1.000
_cell.length_b   1.000
_cell.length_c   1.000
_cell.angle_alpha   90.00
_cell.angle_beta   90.00
_cell.angle_gamma   90.00
#
_symmetry.space_group_name_H-M   'P 1'
#
loop_
_entity.id
_entity.type
_entity.pdbx_description
1 polymer ?
#
loop_
_entity_poly.entity_id
_entity_poly.type
_entity_poly.pdbx_seq_one_letter_code
_entity_poly.pdbx_strand_id
1 'polypeptide(L)'
;MLTIAASTLTVVADWAAWHFVWRHENNASESELNKRSITSLFLSYYLPLMPTLAVLLGPAKLGVYNAGFAHVASIVLFTVLAIVTGGVAASAWSENRKQIEEQESRKLIDQEDALPEHASQHILWTTIMLACCSIFWIYLLIF
;
A
#
# COMPACT_ATOMS: atom_id res chain seq x y z
N MET A 1 -7.80 18.64 4.70
CA MET A 1 -7.10 18.16 5.92
C MET A 1 -7.13 16.64 5.95
N LEU A 2 -8.30 15.99 5.90
CA LEU A 2 -8.40 14.52 5.86
C LEU A 2 -7.68 13.86 4.66
N THR A 3 -7.75 14.46 3.46
CA THR A 3 -7.01 13.97 2.28
C THR A 3 -5.50 13.93 2.49
N ILE A 4 -4.95 14.92 3.19
CA ILE A 4 -3.52 14.97 3.54
C ILE A 4 -3.19 13.84 4.49
N ALA A 5 -4.01 13.64 5.54
CA ALA A 5 -3.84 12.55 6.48
C ALA A 5 -3.92 11.17 5.79
N ALA A 6 -4.89 10.97 4.89
CA ALA A 6 -5.03 9.73 4.12
C ALA A 6 -3.82 9.47 3.22
N SER A 7 -3.31 10.52 2.57
CA SER A 7 -2.11 10.45 1.72
C SER A 7 -0.89 10.03 2.55
N THR A 8 -0.63 10.72 3.66
CA THR A 8 0.50 10.42 4.55
C THR A 8 0.37 9.02 5.15
N LEU A 9 -0.82 8.62 5.60
CA LEU A 9 -1.05 7.29 6.15
C LEU A 9 -0.77 6.19 5.11
N THR A 10 -1.19 6.40 3.87
CA THR A 10 -0.93 5.46 2.77
C THR A 10 0.56 5.32 2.50
N VAL A 11 1.30 6.43 2.44
CA VAL A 11 2.77 6.41 2.27
C VAL A 11 3.45 5.65 3.41
N VAL A 12 3.04 5.90 4.66
CA VAL A 12 3.62 5.24 5.84
C VAL A 12 3.28 3.75 5.87
N ALA A 13 2.03 3.37 5.57
CA ALA A 13 1.60 1.98 5.54
C ALA A 13 2.33 1.17 4.46
N ASP A 14 2.46 1.75 3.27
CA ASP A 14 3.19 1.12 2.17
C ASP A 14 4.70 1.03 2.45
N TRP A 15 5.30 2.09 3.01
CA TRP A 15 6.70 2.05 3.47
C TRP A 15 6.90 0.94 4.50
N ALA A 16 6.04 0.84 5.51
CA ALA A 16 6.12 -0.16 6.55
C ALA A 16 6.00 -1.58 5.98
N ALA A 17 5.02 -1.83 5.11
CA ALA A 17 4.84 -3.12 4.46
C ALA A 17 6.10 -3.55 3.72
N TRP A 18 6.71 -2.67 2.92
CA TRP A 18 7.94 -3.01 2.24
C TRP A 18 9.14 -3.13 3.16
N HIS A 19 9.28 -2.21 4.13
CA HIS A 19 10.46 -2.14 4.99
C HIS A 19 10.56 -3.34 5.93
N PHE A 20 9.43 -3.83 6.43
CA PHE A 20 9.42 -4.93 7.40
C PHE A 20 9.13 -6.30 6.78
N VAL A 21 8.50 -6.34 5.59
CA VAL A 21 8.12 -7.60 4.94
C VAL A 21 8.84 -7.75 3.61
N TRP A 22 8.42 -6.99 2.59
CA TRP A 22 8.70 -7.34 1.20
C TRP A 22 10.16 -7.12 0.77
N ARG A 23 10.93 -6.31 1.49
CA ARG A 23 12.37 -6.19 1.25
C ARG A 23 13.14 -7.46 1.63
N HIS A 24 12.55 -8.34 2.45
CA HIS A 24 13.15 -9.56 2.96
C HIS A 24 12.68 -10.82 2.20
N GLU A 25 11.90 -10.65 1.14
CA GLU A 25 11.49 -11.75 0.28
C GLU A 25 12.73 -12.33 -0.43
N ASN A 26 12.97 -13.63 -0.24
CA ASN A 26 14.14 -14.34 -0.76
C ASN A 26 14.03 -14.50 -2.28
N ASN A 27 14.76 -13.67 -3.02
CA ASN A 27 15.02 -13.93 -4.43
C ASN A 27 16.16 -14.94 -4.54
N ALA A 28 16.03 -15.93 -5.43
CA ALA A 28 16.90 -17.10 -5.60
C ALA A 28 18.39 -16.80 -5.92
N SER A 29 18.84 -15.56 -5.82
CA SER A 29 20.20 -15.09 -6.02
C SER A 29 20.64 -14.24 -4.84
N GLU A 30 21.41 -14.86 -3.93
CA GLU A 30 22.28 -14.24 -2.92
C GLU A 30 21.66 -13.10 -2.08
N SER A 31 21.21 -13.41 -0.86
CA SER A 31 21.17 -12.62 0.40
C SER A 31 21.01 -11.08 0.40
N GLU A 32 20.70 -10.42 -0.71
CA GLU A 32 20.56 -8.98 -0.85
C GLU A 32 19.09 -8.60 -0.69
N LEU A 33 18.86 -7.57 0.12
CA LEU A 33 17.53 -7.02 0.35
C LEU A 33 16.90 -6.55 -0.97
N ASN A 34 15.66 -6.96 -1.21
CA ASN A 34 14.93 -6.63 -2.44
C ASN A 34 14.77 -5.11 -2.56
N LYS A 35 15.27 -4.53 -3.67
CA LYS A 35 15.21 -3.09 -3.96
C LYS A 35 13.89 -2.75 -4.64
N ARG A 36 13.28 -1.62 -4.27
CA ARG A 36 12.08 -1.15 -4.98
C ARG A 36 12.39 -0.82 -6.44
N SER A 37 11.52 -1.27 -7.33
CA SER A 37 11.50 -0.78 -8.70
C SER A 37 11.02 0.67 -8.75
N ILE A 38 11.35 1.37 -9.85
CA ILE A 38 10.89 2.75 -10.09
C ILE A 38 9.35 2.82 -10.07
N THR A 39 8.68 1.81 -10.64
CA THR A 39 7.22 1.70 -10.64
C THR A 39 6.67 1.56 -9.23
N SER A 40 7.31 0.75 -8.37
CA SER A 40 6.94 0.63 -6.97
C SER A 40 7.11 1.97 -6.25
N LEU A 41 8.24 2.67 -6.44
CA LEU A 41 8.44 4.00 -5.84
C LEU A 41 7.35 5.00 -6.25
N PHE A 42 6.95 4.99 -7.53
CA PHE A 42 5.88 5.84 -8.02
C PHE A 42 4.54 5.54 -7.33
N LEU A 43 4.13 4.27 -7.30
CA LEU A 43 2.84 3.85 -6.71
C LEU A 43 2.78 4.11 -5.20
N SER A 44 3.93 4.09 -4.54
CA SER A 44 4.03 4.19 -3.09
C SER A 44 4.18 5.62 -2.55
N TYR A 45 4.84 6.50 -3.30
CA TYR A 45 5.14 7.85 -2.83
C TYR A 45 4.48 8.93 -3.67
N TYR A 46 4.45 8.77 -4.99
CA TYR A 46 3.88 9.80 -5.86
C TYR A 46 2.36 9.70 -5.93
N LEU A 47 1.84 8.52 -6.29
CA LEU A 47 0.40 8.32 -6.48
C LEU A 47 -0.42 8.68 -5.22
N PRO A 48 -0.03 8.30 -3.99
CA PRO A 48 -0.83 8.61 -2.80
C PRO A 48 -0.84 10.09 -2.44
N LEU A 49 0.10 10.89 -2.94
CA LEU A 49 0.15 12.34 -2.70
C LEU A 49 -0.65 13.14 -3.75
N MET A 50 -0.99 12.54 -4.89
CA MET A 50 -1.77 13.20 -5.95
C MET A 50 -3.12 13.76 -5.49
N PRO A 51 -3.93 13.06 -4.66
CA PRO A 51 -5.18 13.61 -4.18
C PRO A 51 -4.98 14.83 -3.28
N THR A 52 -3.88 14.86 -2.50
CA THR A 52 -3.52 16.05 -1.72
C THR A 52 -3.21 17.24 -2.64
N LEU A 53 -2.43 17.01 -3.69
CA LEU A 53 -2.16 18.06 -4.69
C LEU A 53 -3.45 18.51 -5.38
N ALA A 54 -4.35 17.57 -5.72
CA ALA A 54 -5.64 17.85 -6.34
C ALA A 54 -6.58 18.71 -5.46
N VAL A 55 -6.46 18.61 -4.14
CA VAL A 55 -7.24 19.46 -3.22
C VAL A 55 -6.55 20.81 -3.01
N LEU A 56 -5.23 20.84 -2.88
CA LEU A 56 -4.47 22.07 -2.64
C LEU A 56 -4.42 23.00 -3.85
N LEU A 57 -4.31 22.46 -5.06
CA LEU A 57 -4.30 23.26 -6.29
C LEU A 57 -5.70 23.72 -6.72
N GLY A 58 -6.75 23.12 -6.14
CA GLY A 58 -8.13 23.42 -6.44
C GLY A 58 -8.62 24.79 -5.93
N PRO A 59 -9.86 25.17 -6.27
CA PRO A 59 -10.43 26.49 -6.00
C PRO A 59 -10.63 26.80 -4.51
N ALA A 60 -10.68 25.77 -3.66
CA ALA A 60 -10.76 25.95 -2.22
C ALA A 60 -9.47 26.50 -1.58
N LYS A 61 -8.35 26.51 -2.32
CA LYS A 61 -7.02 26.88 -1.82
C LYS A 61 -6.26 27.79 -2.78
N LEU A 62 -5.71 27.24 -3.87
CA LEU A 62 -4.85 27.99 -4.80
C LEU A 62 -5.54 28.42 -6.11
N GLY A 63 -6.65 27.79 -6.47
CA GLY A 63 -7.45 28.22 -7.63
C GLY A 63 -6.79 28.03 -8.99
N VAL A 64 -5.88 27.07 -9.13
CA VAL A 64 -5.17 26.79 -10.39
C VAL A 64 -6.13 26.21 -11.45
N TYR A 65 -7.21 25.56 -11.02
CA TYR A 65 -8.29 25.05 -11.89
C TYR A 65 -9.66 25.17 -11.22
N ASN A 66 -10.71 24.91 -11.99
CA ASN A 66 -12.10 25.07 -11.56
C ASN A 66 -12.60 23.94 -10.64
N ALA A 67 -13.77 24.16 -10.03
CA ALA A 67 -14.38 23.23 -9.08
C ALA A 67 -14.79 21.89 -9.72
N GLY A 68 -15.23 21.91 -10.98
CA GLY A 68 -15.62 20.70 -11.69
C GLY A 68 -14.43 19.75 -11.89
N PHE A 69 -13.28 20.29 -12.32
CA PHE A 69 -12.05 19.51 -12.45
C PHE A 69 -11.59 18.98 -11.09
N ALA A 70 -11.60 19.82 -10.04
CA ALA A 70 -11.22 19.41 -8.69
C ALA A 70 -12.07 18.22 -8.20
N HIS A 71 -13.37 18.26 -8.46
CA HIS A 71 -14.31 17.22 -8.05
C HIS A 71 -14.07 15.90 -8.80
N VAL A 72 -13.99 15.94 -10.13
CA VAL A 72 -13.76 14.75 -10.96
C VAL A 72 -12.39 14.14 -10.65
N ALA A 73 -11.34 14.96 -10.55
CA ALA A 73 -10.00 14.49 -10.22
C ALA A 73 -9.97 13.80 -8.85
N SER A 74 -10.66 14.36 -7.85
CA SER A 74 -10.73 13.76 -6.51
C SER A 74 -11.44 12.41 -6.53
N ILE A 75 -12.58 12.29 -7.23
CA ILE A 75 -13.31 11.02 -7.37
C ILE A 75 -12.41 9.95 -7.98
N VAL A 76 -11.75 10.25 -9.10
CA VAL A 76 -10.86 9.30 -9.78
C VAL A 76 -9.71 8.90 -8.87
N LEU A 77 -9.02 9.86 -8.25
CA LEU A 77 -7.85 9.59 -7.42
C LEU A 77 -8.20 8.82 -6.15
N PHE A 78 -9.30 9.15 -5.47
CA PHE A 78 -9.76 8.42 -4.28
C PHE A 78 -10.18 6.98 -4.65
N THR A 79 -10.86 6.80 -5.77
CA THR A 79 -11.27 5.47 -6.26
C THR A 79 -10.05 4.61 -6.58
N VAL A 80 -9.08 5.16 -7.32
CA VAL A 80 -7.83 4.46 -7.64
C VAL A 80 -7.09 4.05 -6.37
N LEU A 81 -6.96 4.95 -5.39
CA LEU A 81 -6.25 4.63 -4.16
C LEU A 81 -7.00 3.62 -3.28
N ALA A 82 -8.33 3.67 -3.23
CA ALA A 82 -9.13 2.65 -2.57
C ALA A 82 -8.86 1.25 -3.15
N ILE A 83 -8.88 1.14 -4.48
CA ILE A 83 -8.64 -0.12 -5.19
C ILE A 83 -7.20 -0.59 -5.01
N VAL A 84 -6.20 0.29 -5.17
CA VAL A 84 -4.78 -0.08 -5.07
C VAL A 84 -4.45 -0.54 -3.65
N THR A 85 -4.80 0.25 -2.63
CA THR A 85 -4.51 -0.12 -1.24
C THR A 85 -5.28 -1.36 -0.80
N GLY A 86 -6.53 -1.52 -1.25
CA GLY A 86 -7.33 -2.73 -0.99
C GLY A 86 -6.78 -3.96 -1.70
N GLY A 87 -6.34 -3.83 -2.95
CA GLY A 87 -5.73 -4.91 -3.72
C GLY A 87 -4.40 -5.37 -3.14
N VAL A 88 -3.53 -4.44 -2.72
CA VAL A 88 -2.27 -4.78 -2.04
C VAL A 88 -2.55 -5.45 -0.70
N ALA A 89 -3.52 -4.96 0.08
CA ALA A 89 -3.91 -5.60 1.33
C ALA A 89 -4.45 -7.03 1.11
N ALA A 90 -5.31 -7.23 0.10
CA ALA A 90 -5.83 -8.55 -0.23
C ALA A 90 -4.72 -9.52 -0.67
N SER A 91 -3.76 -9.03 -1.47
CA SER A 91 -2.60 -9.82 -1.89
C SER A 91 -1.74 -10.23 -0.69
N ALA A 92 -1.44 -9.30 0.22
CA ALA A 92 -0.66 -9.56 1.42
C ALA A 92 -1.37 -10.54 2.36
N TRP A 93 -2.70 -10.43 2.49
CA TRP A 93 -3.53 -11.36 3.25
C TRP A 93 -3.49 -12.78 2.67
N SER A 94 -3.60 -12.90 1.35
CA SER A 94 -3.51 -14.19 0.65
C SER A 94 -2.16 -14.86 0.89
N GLU A 95 -1.06 -14.10 0.81
CA GLU A 95 0.28 -14.62 1.05
C GLU A 95 0.47 -15.06 2.50
N ASN A 96 0.00 -14.26 3.47
CA ASN A 96 0.02 -14.63 4.89
C ASN A 96 -0.70 -15.97 5.15
N ARG A 97 -1.88 -16.13 4.53
CA ARG A 97 -2.67 -17.36 4.68
C ARG A 97 -1.96 -18.56 4.09
N LYS A 98 -1.37 -18.40 2.90
CA LYS A 98 -0.57 -19.44 2.26
C LYS A 98 0.61 -19.88 3.12
N GLN A 99 1.32 -18.92 3.72
CA GLN A 99 2.44 -19.23 4.62
C GLN A 99 2.00 -20.05 5.83
N ILE A 100 0.87 -19.70 6.46
CA ILE A 100 0.34 -20.44 7.62
C ILE A 100 -0.10 -21.86 7.21
N GLU A 101 -0.80 -22.00 6.09
CA GLU A 101 -1.31 -23.31 5.62
C GLU A 101 -0.18 -24.24 5.14
N GLU A 102 0.88 -23.69 4.53
CA GLU A 102 2.01 -24.47 4.01
C GLU A 102 3.17 -24.65 5.01
N GLN A 103 3.11 -24.05 6.19
CA GLN A 103 4.22 -24.09 7.15
C GLN A 103 4.55 -25.52 7.62
N GLU A 104 3.53 -26.32 7.89
CA GLU A 104 3.72 -27.71 8.32
C GLU A 104 4.17 -28.61 7.16
N SER A 105 3.68 -28.39 5.94
CA SER A 105 4.04 -29.19 4.78
C SER A 105 5.47 -28.89 4.29
N ARG A 106 5.92 -27.63 4.34
CA ARG A 106 7.28 -27.23 3.95
C ARG A 106 8.35 -27.79 4.89
N LYS A 107 8.07 -27.85 6.19
CA LYS A 107 8.94 -28.51 7.18
C LYS A 107 9.15 -30.00 6.90
N LEU A 108 8.22 -30.66 6.21
CA LEU A 108 8.32 -32.07 5.85
C LEU A 108 9.13 -32.30 4.56
N ILE A 109 9.30 -31.27 3.72
CA ILE A 109 9.94 -31.36 2.40
C ILE A 109 11.28 -30.59 2.36
N ASP A 110 11.71 -30.03 3.49
CA ASP A 110 12.95 -29.24 3.63
C ASP A 110 13.00 -28.06 2.63
N GLN A 111 11.83 -27.48 2.35
CA GLN A 111 11.69 -26.36 1.42
C GLN A 111 11.93 -25.04 2.15
N GLU A 112 12.83 -24.22 1.61
CA GLU A 112 13.19 -22.92 2.19
C GLU A 112 11.99 -21.95 2.20
N ASP A 113 11.86 -21.17 3.28
CA ASP A 113 10.80 -20.18 3.43
C ASP A 113 11.01 -19.02 2.44
N ALA A 114 9.92 -18.57 1.82
CA ALA A 114 9.93 -17.42 0.91
C ALA A 114 10.23 -16.10 1.64
N LEU A 115 9.86 -16.03 2.93
CA LEU A 115 10.06 -14.89 3.82
C LEU A 115 10.62 -15.39 5.16
N PRO A 116 11.66 -14.75 5.72
CA PRO A 116 12.21 -15.13 7.00
C PRO A 116 11.22 -14.84 8.15
N GLU A 117 11.34 -15.58 9.24
CA GLU A 117 10.39 -15.56 10.36
C GLU A 117 10.21 -14.17 11.01
N HIS A 118 11.26 -13.34 11.03
CA HIS A 118 11.15 -11.97 11.53
C HIS A 118 10.30 -11.07 10.63
N ALA A 119 10.28 -11.32 9.31
CA ALA A 119 9.49 -10.54 8.36
C ALA A 119 8.03 -10.99 8.35
N SER A 120 7.77 -12.30 8.50
CA SER A 120 6.41 -12.86 8.50
C SER A 120 5.56 -12.34 9.66
N GLN A 121 6.17 -12.10 10.83
CA GLN A 121 5.50 -11.50 11.99
C GLN A 121 4.88 -10.13 11.70
N HIS A 122 5.40 -9.42 10.69
CA HIS A 122 4.93 -8.08 10.37
C HIS A 122 3.79 -8.05 9.34
N ILE A 123 3.55 -9.14 8.60
CA ILE A 123 2.59 -9.18 7.49
C ILE A 123 1.19 -8.79 7.94
N LEU A 124 0.72 -9.31 9.08
CA LEU A 124 -0.65 -9.10 9.55
C LEU A 124 -0.95 -7.63 9.82
N TRP A 125 -0.13 -6.95 10.62
CA TRP A 125 -0.40 -5.56 11.00
C TRP A 125 -0.17 -4.60 9.82
N THR A 126 0.82 -4.85 8.95
CA THR A 126 1.02 -4.03 7.74
C THR A 126 -0.15 -4.19 6.77
N THR A 127 -0.72 -5.39 6.68
CA THR A 127 -1.93 -5.66 5.88
C THR A 127 -3.14 -4.91 6.42
N ILE A 128 -3.34 -4.94 7.75
CA ILE A 128 -4.42 -4.19 8.40
C ILE A 128 -4.27 -2.69 8.17
N MET A 129 -3.05 -2.14 8.27
CA MET A 129 -2.81 -0.72 7.98
C MET A 129 -3.20 -0.35 6.55
N LEU A 130 -2.85 -1.17 5.56
CA LEU A 130 -3.23 -0.95 4.16
C LEU A 130 -4.75 -1.07 3.94
N ALA A 131 -5.40 -2.03 4.60
CA ALA A 131 -6.86 -2.16 4.58
C ALA A 131 -7.55 -0.93 5.19
N CYS A 132 -7.03 -0.40 6.30
CA CYS A 132 -7.51 0.86 6.89
C CYS A 132 -7.34 2.04 5.93
N CYS A 133 -6.22 2.11 5.18
CA CYS A 133 -6.04 3.14 4.15
C CYS A 133 -7.12 3.02 3.07
N SER A 134 -7.41 1.81 2.60
CA SER A 134 -8.47 1.57 1.60
C SER A 134 -9.84 2.04 2.09
N ILE A 135 -10.21 1.67 3.33
CA ILE A 135 -11.46 2.14 3.96
C ILE A 135 -11.49 3.66 4.05
N PHE A 136 -10.36 4.29 4.39
CA PHE A 136 -10.31 5.74 4.51
C PHE A 136 -10.44 6.47 3.16
N TRP A 137 -9.89 5.90 2.08
CA TRP A 137 -10.11 6.40 0.72
C TRP A 137 -11.56 6.23 0.27
N ILE A 138 -12.20 5.11 0.61
CA ILE A 138 -13.64 4.90 0.35
C ILE A 138 -14.48 5.91 1.14
N TYR A 139 -14.11 6.18 2.40
CA TYR A 139 -14.79 7.20 3.20
C TYR A 139 -14.72 8.58 2.54
N LEU A 140 -13.53 9.01 2.08
CA LEU A 140 -13.34 10.28 1.37
C LEU A 140 -14.04 10.34 0.00
N LEU A 141 -14.31 9.19 -0.61
CA LEU A 141 -15.06 9.11 -1.87
C LEU A 141 -16.55 9.34 -1.64
N ILE A 142 -17.08 8.87 -0.50
CA ILE A 142 -18.51 8.92 -0.17
C ILE A 142 -18.87 10.23 0.54
N PHE A 143 -17.98 10.77 1.37
CA PHE A 143 -18.22 11.93 2.25
C PHE A 143 -17.19 13.05 2.01
#